data_AF-A0A6P1ELQ6-F1
#
_entry.id   AF-A0A6P1ELQ6-F1
#
_cell.length_a   1.000
_cell.length_b   1.000
_cell.length_c   1.000
_cell.angle_alpha   90.00
_cell.angle_beta   90.00
_cell.angle_gamma   90.00
#
_symmetry.space_group_name_H-M   'P 1'
#
loop_
_entity.id
_entity.type
_entity.pdbx_description
1 polymer ?
#
loop_
_entity_poly.entity_id
_entity_poly.type
_entity_poly.pdbx_seq_one_letter_code
_entity_poly.pdbx_strand_id
1 'polypeptide(L)' 'MLIRLQLEHRLWRVLHPDKLESFRFHDSAKAFDFADALARLHHAETGRRSSVRVEASGAYVEAVRYG' A
#
# COMPACT_ATOMS: atom_id res chain seq x y z
N MET A 1 6.86 6.90 -5.18
CA MET A 1 6.60 5.47 -4.88
C MET A 1 5.08 5.24 -4.86
N LEU A 2 4.60 4.12 -5.40
CA LEU A 2 3.19 3.74 -5.31
C LEU A 2 3.10 2.37 -4.64
N ILE A 3 2.51 2.33 -3.45
CA ILE A 3 2.20 1.08 -2.75
C ILE A 3 0.77 0.68 -3.11
N ARG A 4 0.58 -0.57 -3.51
CA ARG A 4 -0.74 -1.11 -3.85
C ARG A 4 -1.22 -2.03 -2.74
N LEU A 5 -2.44 -1.81 -2.26
CA LEU A 5 -3.13 -2.67 -1.33
C LEU A 5 -4.24 -3.41 -2.08
N GLN A 6 -4.06 -4.70 -2.34
CA GLN A 6 -4.97 -5.52 -3.14
C GLN A 6 -5.77 -6.49 -2.28
N LEU A 7 -7.06 -6.65 -2.57
CA LEU A 7 -7.87 -7.73 -2.01
C LEU A 7 -8.00 -8.89 -3.00
N GLU A 8 -7.33 -10.01 -2.70
CA GLU A 8 -7.39 -11.25 -3.49
C GLU A 8 -7.75 -12.44 -2.61
N HIS A 9 -8.74 -13.25 -3.01
CA HIS A 9 -9.14 -14.46 -2.27
C HIS A 9 -9.38 -14.24 -0.75
N ARG A 10 -9.97 -13.09 -0.38
CA ARG A 10 -10.19 -12.65 1.03
C ARG A 10 -8.91 -12.39 1.83
N LEU A 11 -7.79 -12.21 1.14
CA LEU A 11 -6.51 -11.79 1.70
C LEU A 11 -6.12 -10.42 1.16
N TRP A 12 -5.71 -9.56 2.07
CA TRP A 12 -5.11 -8.28 1.74
C TRP A 12 -3.63 -8.47 1.45
N ARG A 13 -3.18 -7.94 0.32
CA ARG A 13 -1.80 -7.99 -0.13
C ARG A 13 -1.27 -6.57 -0.26
N VAL A 14 -0.18 -6.27 0.42
CA VAL A 14 0.56 -5.02 0.24
C VAL A 14 1.71 -5.28 -0.71
N LEU A 15 1.68 -4.63 -1.87
CA LEU A 15 2.69 -4.70 -2.92
C LEU A 15 3.54 -3.44 -2.83
N HIS A 16 4.80 -3.62 -2.48
CA HIS A 16 5.81 -2.58 -2.51
C HIS A 16 6.53 -2.64 -3.87
N PRO A 17 6.74 -1.51 -4.58
CA PRO A 17 7.27 -1.54 -5.94
C PRO A 17 8.68 -2.13 -6.04
N ASP A 18 9.49 -1.96 -4.98
CA ASP A 18 10.86 -2.47 -4.94
C ASP A 18 11.00 -3.84 -4.24
N LYS A 19 9.90 -4.49 -3.85
CA LYS A 19 9.92 -5.83 -3.24
C LYS A 19 9.25 -6.83 -4.16
N LEU A 20 9.92 -7.96 -4.37
CA LEU A 20 9.39 -9.04 -5.20
C LEU A 20 8.20 -9.73 -4.51
N GLU A 21 8.22 -9.82 -3.19
CA GLU A 21 7.17 -10.45 -2.40
C GLU A 21 6.16 -9.43 -1.85
N SER A 22 4.89 -9.84 -1.83
CA SER A 22 3.81 -9.08 -1.19
C SER A 22 3.63 -9.48 0.27
N PHE A 23 3.39 -8.51 1.13
CA PHE A 23 3.01 -8.77 2.52
C PHE A 23 1.53 -9.13 2.60
N ARG A 24 1.18 -10.19 3.32
CA ARG A 24 -0.19 -10.72 3.37
C ARG A 24 -0.82 -10.45 4.74
N PHE A 25 -2.09 -10.06 4.72
CA PHE A 25 -2.87 -9.72 5.90
C PHE A 25 -4.29 -10.27 5.74
N HIS A 26 -4.90 -10.68 6.85
CA HIS A 26 -6.32 -11.02 6.90
C HIS A 26 -7.21 -9.79 7.22
N ASP A 27 -6.61 -8.76 7.82
CA ASP A 27 -7.29 -7.57 8.31
C ASP A 27 -6.95 -6.38 7.41
N SER A 28 -7.98 -5.71 6.89
CA SER A 28 -7.84 -4.55 6.01
C SER A 28 -7.19 -3.36 6.70
N ALA A 29 -7.54 -3.10 7.97
CA ALA A 29 -7.02 -1.96 8.72
C ALA A 29 -5.52 -2.15 8.95
N LYS A 30 -5.10 -3.35 9.38
CA LYS A 30 -3.67 -3.65 9.54
C LYS A 30 -2.88 -3.56 8.24
N ALA A 31 -3.46 -4.06 7.14
CA ALA A 31 -2.82 -3.99 5.84
C ALA A 31 -2.68 -2.54 5.35
N PHE A 32 -3.70 -1.73 5.60
CA PHE A 32 -3.70 -0.32 5.27
C PHE A 32 -2.71 0.48 6.12
N ASP A 33 -2.73 0.33 7.45
CA ASP A 33 -1.80 1.00 8.36
C ASP A 33 -0.34 0.66 8.00
N PHE A 34 -0.07 -0.60 7.62
CA PHE A 34 1.24 -1.01 7.15
C PHE A 34 1.63 -0.33 5.83
N ALA A 35 0.71 -0.26 4.87
CA ALA A 35 0.94 0.43 3.58
C ALA A 35 1.16 1.94 3.78
N ASP A 36 0.38 2.57 4.65
CA ASP A 36 0.51 3.99 5.00
C ASP A 36 1.86 4.28 5.67
N ALA A 37 2.26 3.47 6.64
CA ALA A 37 3.55 3.59 7.32
C ALA A 37 4.73 3.51 6.32
N LEU A 38 4.69 2.56 5.38
CA LEU A 38 5.70 2.43 4.34
C LEU A 38 5.73 3.66 3.42
N ALA A 39 4.56 4.15 3.00
CA ALA A 39 4.47 5.31 2.13
C ALA A 39 5.01 6.58 2.82
N ARG A 40 4.65 6.77 4.08
CA ARG A 40 5.11 7.86 4.94
C ARG A 40 6.62 7.79 5.20
N LEU A 41 7.13 6.62 5.55
CA LEU A 41 8.55 6.41 5.81
C LEU A 41 9.40 6.75 4.59
N HIS A 42 9.04 6.21 3.42
CA HIS A 42 9.74 6.53 2.18
C HIS A 42 9.76 8.04 1.89
N HIS A 43 8.64 8.74 2.10
CA HIS A 43 8.60 10.19 1.92
C HIS A 43 9.53 10.90 2.93
N ALA A 44 9.48 10.52 4.20
CA ALA A 44 10.33 11.10 5.24
C ALA A 44 11.83 10.88 4.97
N GLU A 45 12.21 9.70 4.47
CA GLU A 45 13.61 9.34 4.21
C GLU A 45 14.16 9.96 2.91
N THR A 46 13.33 10.09 1.87
CA THR A 46 13.81 10.47 0.53
C THR A 46 13.35 11.85 0.06
N GLY A 47 12.36 12.45 0.73
CA GLY A 47 11.68 13.67 0.28
C GLY A 47 10.81 13.49 -0.98
N ARG A 48 10.80 12.30 -1.59
CA ARG A 48 10.08 12.04 -2.85
C ARG A 48 8.60 11.74 -2.57
N ARG A 49 7.76 11.97 -3.60
CA ARG A 49 6.34 11.64 -3.54
C ARG A 49 6.09 10.15 -3.31
N SER A 50 5.08 9.84 -2.51
CA SER A 50 4.68 8.49 -2.17
C SER A 50 3.16 8.40 -2.03
N SER A 51 2.52 7.30 -2.45
CA SER A 51 1.07 7.13 -2.30
C SER A 51 0.67 5.69 -2.04
N VAL A 52 -0.51 5.52 -1.46
CA VAL A 52 -1.18 4.22 -1.24
C VAL A 52 -2.42 4.16 -2.10
N ARG A 53 -2.51 3.13 -2.95
CA ARG A 53 -3.70 2.83 -3.73
C ARG A 53 -4.33 1.53 -3.24
N VAL A 54 -5.61 1.59 -2.89
CA VAL A 54 -6.40 0.41 -2.54
C VAL A 54 -7.09 -0.08 -3.80
N GLU A 55 -6.98 -1.38 -4.08
CA GLU A 55 -7.53 -2.03 -5.26
C GLU A 55 -8.37 -3.23 -4.85
N ALA A 56 -9.64 -3.23 -5.24
CA ALA A 56 -10.58 -4.31 -4.91
C ALA A 56 -11.62 -4.44 -6.03
N SER A 57 -11.97 -5.67 -6.39
CA SER A 57 -13.05 -5.98 -7.34
C SER A 57 -12.94 -5.24 -8.69
N GLY A 58 -11.73 -5.01 -9.19
CA GLY A 58 -11.47 -4.30 -10.45
C GLY A 58 -11.55 -2.77 -10.37
N ALA A 59 -11.82 -2.22 -9.19
CA ALA A 59 -11.78 -0.78 -8.92
C ALA A 59 -10.57 -0.39 -8.07
N TYR A 60 -10.22 0.90 -8.09
CA TYR A 60 -9.16 1.43 -7.23
C TYR A 60 -9.47 2.83 -6.70
N VAL A 61 -8.90 3.14 -5.53
CA VAL A 61 -8.91 4.46 -4.91
C VAL A 61 -7.50 4.80 -4.43
N GLU A 62 -7.02 6.00 -4.74
CA GLU A 62 -5.81 6.54 -4.10
C GLU A 62 -6.21 7.08 -2.73
N ALA A 63 -5.85 6.35 -1.68
CA ALA A 63 -6.31 6.61 -0.32
C ALA A 63 -5.40 7.57 0.44
N VAL A 64 -4.10 7.57 0.12
CA VAL A 64 -3.11 8.46 0.75
C VAL A 64 -2.12 8.96 -0.30
N ARG A 65 -1.70 10.21 -0.16
CA ARG A 65 -0.61 10.81 -0.92
C ARG A 65 0.27 11.70 -0.04
N TYR A 66 1.57 11.45 -0.09
CA TYR A 66 2.65 12.22 0.54
C TYR A 66 3.52 12.89 -0.55
N GLY A 67 3.92 14.13 -0.30
CA GLY A 67 4.80 14.95 -1.14
C GLY A 67 4.12 15.92 -2.10
#